data_AF-A0A7U9SMK9-F1
#
_entry.id   AF-A0A7U9SMK9-F1
#
_cell.length_a   1.000
_cell.length_b   1.000
_cell.length_c   1.000
_cell.angle_alpha   90.00
_cell.angle_beta   90.00
_cell.angle_gamma   90.00
#
_symmetry.space_group_name_H-M   'P 1'
#
loop_
_entity.id
_entity.type
_entity.pdbx_description
1 polymer ?
#
loop_
_entity_poly.entity_id
_entity_poly.type
_entity_poly.pdbx_seq_one_letter_code
_entity_poly.pdbx_strand_id
1 'polypeptide(L)' 'MFNSVLIYELAVLKQYAEPLLFGIGKNEPEYHEAKRLLKFLEYFLGIDSKNVPANSICREFIGGSCFNV' A
#
# COMPACT_ATOMS: atom_id res chain seq x y z
N MET A 1 -4.32 -22.48 -1.02
CA MET A 1 -3.83 -21.09 -1.10
C MET A 1 -4.09 -20.45 0.25
N PHE A 2 -3.05 -20.18 1.05
CA PHE A 2 -3.22 -19.60 2.38
C PHE A 2 -3.28 -18.08 2.24
N ASN A 3 -4.36 -17.45 2.68
CA ASN A 3 -4.48 -16.01 2.63
C ASN A 3 -3.74 -15.43 3.86
N SER A 4 -2.56 -14.87 3.63
CA SER A 4 -1.78 -14.18 4.66
C SER A 4 -2.18 -12.72 4.83
N VAL A 5 -3.15 -12.22 4.06
CA VAL A 5 -3.57 -10.82 4.09
C VAL A 5 -4.24 -10.52 5.42
N LEU A 6 -3.74 -9.50 6.10
CA LEU A 6 -4.37 -8.93 7.27
C LEU A 6 -5.19 -7.71 6.84
N ILE A 7 -6.39 -7.55 7.41
CA ILE A 7 -7.37 -6.53 6.98
C ILE A 7 -6.80 -5.10 7.02
N TYR A 8 -5.85 -4.84 7.92
CA TYR A 8 -5.24 -3.53 8.09
C TYR A 8 -4.17 -3.20 7.04
N GLU A 9 -3.67 -4.17 6.28
CA GLU A 9 -2.49 -3.97 5.43
C GLU A 9 -2.73 -2.97 4.31
N LEU A 10 -3.89 -3.07 3.63
CA LEU A 10 -4.28 -2.12 2.60
C LEU A 10 -4.51 -0.71 3.16
N ALA A 11 -5.00 -0.60 4.40
CA ALA A 11 -5.18 0.68 5.08
C ALA A 11 -3.84 1.36 5.40
N VAL A 12 -2.80 0.59 5.74
CA VAL A 12 -1.45 1.12 5.93
C VAL A 12 -0.82 1.48 4.59
N LEU A 13 -0.85 0.57 3.61
CA LEU A 13 -0.21 0.76 2.30
C LEU A 13 -0.82 1.94 1.53
N LYS A 14 -2.12 2.22 1.70
CA LYS A 14 -2.80 3.36 1.08
C LYS A 14 -2.03 4.67 1.25
N GLN A 15 -1.50 4.93 2.44
CA GLN A 15 -0.78 6.18 2.74
C GLN A 15 0.49 6.37 1.90
N TYR A 16 1.11 5.28 1.46
CA TYR A 16 2.32 5.27 0.65
C TYR A 16 2.01 5.10 -0.85
N ALA A 17 0.99 4.32 -1.19
CA ALA A 17 0.61 4.04 -2.56
C ALA A 17 -0.11 5.22 -3.24
N GLU A 18 -1.01 5.92 -2.54
CA GLU A 18 -1.78 7.02 -3.13
C GLU A 18 -0.89 8.14 -3.71
N PRO A 19 0.13 8.67 -2.99
CA PRO A 19 1.02 9.69 -3.55
C PRO A 19 1.74 9.25 -4.82
N LEU A 20 2.16 7.98 -4.89
CA LEU A 20 2.85 7.41 -6.06
C LEU A 20 1.90 7.27 -7.25
N LEU A 21 0.68 6.79 -7.01
CA LEU A 21 -0.34 6.62 -8.04
C LEU A 21 -0.85 7.97 -8.57
N PHE A 22 -0.98 9.00 -7.71
CA PHE A 22 -1.29 10.36 -8.14
C PHE A 22 -0.17 11.01 -8.96
N GLY A 23 1.07 10.53 -8.81
CA GLY A 23 2.21 10.98 -9.61
C GLY A 23 2.16 10.55 -11.08
N ILE A 24 1.31 9.57 -11.43
CA ILE A 24 1.21 9.04 -12.80
C ILE A 24 0.40 10.00 -13.67
N GLY A 25 1.04 10.52 -14.71
CA GLY A 25 0.46 11.50 -15.62
C GLY A 25 -0.55 10.92 -16.61
N LYS A 26 -1.45 11.76 -17.13
CA LYS A 26 -2.52 11.37 -18.06
C LYS A 26 -2.05 10.77 -19.38
N ASN A 27 -0.81 11.06 -19.77
CA ASN A 27 -0.22 10.60 -21.03
C ASN A 27 0.58 9.29 -20.86
N GLU A 28 0.70 8.79 -19.64
CA GLU A 28 1.41 7.55 -19.35
C GLU A 28 0.49 6.34 -19.63
N PRO A 29 1.03 5.25 -20.19
CA PRO A 29 0.23 4.06 -20.51
C PRO A 29 -0.44 3.45 -19.27
N GLU A 30 0.13 3.63 -18.08
CA GLU A 30 -0.37 3.12 -16.81
C GLU A 30 -1.47 3.98 -16.19
N TYR A 31 -1.79 5.16 -16.73
CA TYR A 31 -2.72 6.12 -16.11
C TYR A 31 -4.09 5.53 -15.76
N HIS A 32 -4.65 4.72 -16.66
CA HIS A 32 -5.94 4.09 -16.43
C HIS A 32 -5.90 3.05 -15.30
N GLU A 33 -4.80 2.30 -15.19
CA GLU A 33 -4.59 1.36 -14.08
C GLU A 33 -4.35 2.10 -12.77
N ALA A 34 -3.59 3.20 -12.80
CA ALA A 34 -3.38 4.05 -11.62
C ALA A 34 -4.72 4.55 -11.07
N LYS A 35 -5.61 5.06 -11.94
CA LYS A 35 -6.95 5.50 -11.56
C LYS A 35 -7.81 4.36 -11.00
N ARG A 36 -7.72 3.16 -11.57
CA ARG A 36 -8.43 1.97 -11.08
C ARG A 36 -7.97 1.58 -9.67
N LEU A 37 -6.66 1.60 -9.43
CA LEU A 37 -6.07 1.30 -8.12
C LEU A 37 -6.42 2.37 -7.08
N LEU A 38 -6.36 3.66 -7.43
CA LEU A 38 -6.82 4.75 -6.57
C LEU A 38 -8.29 4.54 -6.16
N LYS A 39 -9.16 4.21 -7.12
CA LYS A 39 -10.58 3.96 -6.83
C LYS A 39 -10.78 2.74 -5.91
N PHE A 40 -9.93 1.73 -6.01
CA PHE A 40 -9.93 0.60 -5.10
C PHE A 40 -9.47 0.98 -3.69
N LEU A 41 -8.42 1.80 -3.58
CA LEU A 41 -7.89 2.27 -2.29
C LEU A 41 -8.84 3.24 -1.57
N GLU A 42 -9.74 3.93 -2.27
CA GLU A 42 -10.78 4.78 -1.68
C GLU A 42 -11.69 4.04 -0.68
N TYR A 43 -11.86 2.72 -0.80
CA TYR A 43 -12.67 1.93 0.14
C TYR A 43 -12.01 1.73 1.52
N PHE A 44 -10.75 2.11 1.66
CA PHE A 44 -9.98 1.94 2.90
C PHE A 44 -9.70 3.28 3.57
N LEU A 45 -9.85 3.33 4.89
CA LEU A 45 -9.41 4.45 5.71
C LEU A 45 -7.92 4.28 6.01
N GLY A 46 -7.10 5.28 5.67
CA GLY A 46 -5.67 5.24 5.92
C GLY A 46 -5.36 5.19 7.43
N ILE A 47 -4.43 4.33 7.84
CA ILE A 47 -3.98 4.23 9.24
C ILE A 47 -2.45 4.28 9.33
N ASP A 48 -1.94 4.76 10.46
CA ASP A 48 -0.51 4.87 10.76
C ASP A 48 0.16 3.47 10.83
N SER A 49 1.42 3.38 10.38
CA SER A 49 2.24 2.16 10.38
C SER A 49 2.91 1.83 11.73
N LYS A 50 2.78 2.69 12.76
CA LYS A 50 3.40 2.49 14.10
C LYS A 50 3.15 1.10 14.71
N ASN A 51 1.93 0.59 14.59
CA ASN A 51 1.53 -0.67 15.23
C ASN A 51 1.71 -1.89 14.33
N VAL A 52 2.29 -1.73 13.12
CA VAL A 52 2.57 -2.86 12.24
C VAL A 52 3.70 -3.70 12.85
N PRO A 53 3.51 -5.02 13.08
CA PRO A 53 4.55 -5.88 13.62
C PRO A 53 5.83 -5.83 12.78
N ALA A 54 7.00 -5.86 13.43
CA ALA A 54 8.30 -5.78 12.75
C ALA A 54 8.58 -6.98 11.81
N ASN A 55 7.90 -8.10 12.03
CA ASN A 55 7.96 -9.30 11.18
C ASN A 55 6.83 -9.38 10.13
N SER A 56 5.99 -8.35 10.00
CA SER A 56 4.95 -8.30 8.96
C SER A 56 5.60 -8.09 7.60
N ILE A 57 5.12 -8.81 6.58
CA ILE A 57 5.56 -8.63 5.20
C ILE A 57 5.37 -7.19 4.70
N CYS A 58 4.37 -6.46 5.21
CA CYS A 58 4.17 -5.05 4.89
C CYS A 58 5.40 -4.18 5.22
N ARG A 59 6.24 -4.59 6.17
CA ARG A 59 7.47 -3.88 6.55
C ARG A 59 8.53 -3.87 5.45
N GLU A 60 8.45 -4.75 4.45
CA GLU A 60 9.31 -4.71 3.26
C GLU A 60 9.02 -3.47 2.39
N PHE A 61 7.78 -2.96 2.42
CA PHE A 61 7.36 -1.81 1.61
C PHE A 61 7.41 -0.49 2.38
N ILE A 62 7.06 -0.51 3.67
CA ILE A 62 6.92 0.71 4.49
C ILE A 62 8.11 0.94 5.44
N GLY A 63 9.07 0.02 5.48
CA GLY A 63 10.22 0.04 6.38
C GLY A 63 9.89 -0.36 7.82
N GLY A 64 10.94 -0.55 8.64
CA GLY A 64 10.83 -0.99 10.04
C GLY A 64 10.79 -2.52 10.22
N SER A 65 11.27 -3.26 9.23
CA SER A 65 11.39 -4.72 9.31
C SER A 65 12.46 -5.14 10.32
N CYS A 66 12.23 -6.24 11.03
CA CYS A 66 13.29 -6.88 11.82
C CYS A 66 14.24 -7.75 10.97
N PHE A 67 13.93 -7.93 9.68
CA PHE A 67 14.79 -8.61 8.73
C PHE A 67 15.70 -7.57 8.04
N ASN A 68 16.99 -7.89 7.97
CA ASN A 68 17.93 -7.19 7.10
C ASN A 68 17.81 -7.80 5.70
N VAL A 69 16.94 -7.21 4.89
CA VAL A 69 16.80 -7.49 3.45
C VAL A 69 17.48 -6.41 2.63
#